data_AF-A0A5S9IN03-F1
#
_entry.id   AF-A0A5S9IN03-F1
#
_cell.length_a   1.000
_cell.length_b   1.000
_cell.length_c   1.000
_cell.angle_alpha   90.00
_cell.angle_beta   90.00
_cell.angle_gamma   90.00
#
_symmetry.space_group_name_H-M   'P 1'
#
loop_
_entity.id
_entity.type
_entity.pdbx_description
1 polymer ?
#
loop_
_entity_poly.entity_id
_entity_poly.type
_entity_poly.pdbx_seq_one_letter_code
_entity_poly.pdbx_strand_id
1 'polypeptide(L)'
;MIDIFHLEVLCKKDIDNIFVVFTDNYKTKGNILILDQIKQKLQESETKLQADSIVLFNKFSTKAGDLEVFITDRLYKQCRKGKVWKSRAMLSTLKNAIYGFDIKASRSRGGLDGIFRIDRHFSPINSMMKKIFNFLDKPDPLVAKIGKHFDSSVENWIPVRLVSHNLRLLGIILNTKKGAQLVLVDYDKDKGN
;
A
#
# COMPACT_ATOMS: atom_id res chain seq x y z
N MET A 1 -22.35 13.27 -22.92
CA MET A 1 -21.81 14.56 -23.40
C MET A 1 -20.39 14.63 -22.89
N ILE A 2 -19.41 14.68 -23.79
CA ILE A 2 -17.97 14.61 -23.48
C ILE A 2 -17.54 16.02 -23.07
N ASP A 3 -17.21 16.23 -21.80
CA ASP A 3 -16.55 17.46 -21.38
C ASP A 3 -15.05 17.35 -21.69
N ILE A 4 -14.63 18.21 -22.61
CA ILE A 4 -13.24 18.38 -23.04
C ILE A 4 -12.56 19.24 -21.97
N PHE A 5 -11.64 18.65 -21.20
CA PHE A 5 -10.94 19.33 -20.11
C PHE A 5 -9.87 20.29 -20.65
N HIS A 6 -9.91 21.53 -20.16
CA HIS A 6 -8.90 22.57 -20.39
C HIS A 6 -7.62 22.26 -19.59
N LEU A 7 -6.50 22.09 -20.28
CA LEU A 7 -5.15 22.01 -19.73
C LEU A 7 -4.58 23.43 -19.62
N GLU A 8 -4.44 23.98 -18.41
CA GLU A 8 -3.61 25.17 -18.19
C GLU A 8 -2.16 24.73 -17.90
N VAL A 9 -1.28 24.97 -18.87
CA VAL A 9 0.17 24.80 -18.72
C VAL A 9 0.74 26.11 -18.17
N LEU A 10 1.03 26.15 -16.87
CA LEU A 10 1.78 27.25 -16.25
C LEU A 10 3.28 27.07 -16.57
N CYS A 11 3.69 27.61 -17.72
CA CYS A 11 5.07 27.66 -18.15
C CYS A 11 5.76 28.87 -17.51
N LYS A 12 6.44 28.70 -16.37
CA LYS A 12 7.44 29.69 -15.92
C LYS A 12 8.75 29.41 -16.65
N LYS A 13 9.11 30.32 -17.56
CA LYS A 13 10.43 30.36 -18.20
C LYS A 13 11.45 30.81 -17.15
N ASP A 14 12.19 29.85 -16.61
CA ASP A 14 13.60 30.05 -16.25
C ASP A 14 14.38 28.95 -16.97
N ILE A 15 15.34 29.40 -17.76
CA ILE A 15 16.17 28.61 -18.64
C ILE A 15 16.99 27.65 -17.77
N ASP A 16 17.02 26.37 -18.17
CA ASP A 16 17.82 25.24 -17.65
C ASP A 16 17.18 24.17 -16.74
N ASN A 17 15.90 24.25 -16.34
CA ASN A 17 15.23 23.07 -15.73
C ASN A 17 13.71 23.07 -15.96
N ILE A 18 13.24 22.28 -16.94
CA ILE A 18 11.81 22.08 -17.17
C ILE A 18 11.25 21.15 -16.08
N PHE A 19 10.69 21.72 -15.01
CA PHE A 19 9.81 21.00 -14.10
C PHE A 19 8.40 20.97 -14.70
N VAL A 20 8.02 19.86 -15.33
CA VAL A 20 6.62 19.61 -15.68
C VAL A 20 5.87 19.26 -14.40
N VAL A 21 5.25 20.27 -13.78
CA VAL A 21 4.35 20.07 -12.64
C VAL A 21 3.00 19.64 -13.18
N PHE A 22 2.74 18.33 -13.20
CA PHE A 22 1.39 17.80 -13.39
C PHE A 22 0.57 18.13 -12.12
N THR A 23 -0.15 19.25 -12.15
CA THR A 23 -1.19 19.51 -11.16
C THR A 23 -2.44 18.74 -11.60
N ASP A 24 -2.51 17.49 -11.19
CA ASP A 24 -3.78 16.77 -11.22
C ASP A 24 -4.75 17.50 -10.28
N ASN A 25 -5.66 18.29 -10.85
CA ASN A 25 -6.76 18.94 -10.14
C ASN A 25 -7.82 17.91 -9.72
N TYR A 26 -7.44 16.97 -8.85
CA TYR A 26 -8.41 16.24 -8.05
C TYR A 26 -8.83 17.15 -6.89
N LYS A 27 -10.05 17.70 -6.97
CA LYS A 27 -10.81 18.13 -5.78
C LYS A 27 -11.14 16.89 -4.94
N THR A 28 -10.14 16.25 -4.36
CA THR A 28 -10.29 15.28 -3.28
C THR A 28 -9.96 15.98 -1.98
N LYS A 29 -10.89 15.93 -1.03
CA LYS A 29 -10.82 16.53 0.33
C LYS A 29 -9.75 15.88 1.23
N GLY A 30 -8.65 15.37 0.66
CA GLY A 30 -7.57 14.68 1.36
C GLY A 30 -6.21 15.08 0.78
N ASN A 31 -5.25 15.38 1.66
CA ASN A 31 -3.87 15.69 1.29
C ASN A 31 -3.25 14.52 0.51
N ILE A 32 -3.14 14.64 -0.81
CA ILE A 32 -2.37 13.70 -1.64
C ILE A 32 -0.90 13.86 -1.24
N LEU A 33 -0.31 12.80 -0.70
CA LEU A 33 1.11 12.82 -0.35
C LEU A 33 1.98 12.72 -1.61
N ILE A 34 2.91 13.67 -1.76
CA ILE A 34 3.96 13.58 -2.79
C ILE A 34 5.03 12.57 -2.38
N LEU A 35 5.86 12.11 -3.33
CA LEU A 35 6.84 11.04 -3.09
C LEU A 35 7.84 11.39 -1.98
N ASP A 36 8.24 12.66 -1.85
CA ASP A 36 9.16 13.08 -0.80
C ASP A 36 8.53 13.01 0.59
N GLN A 37 7.26 13.36 0.72
CA GLN A 37 6.51 13.19 1.98
C GLN A 37 6.34 11.71 2.35
N ILE A 38 6.05 10.85 1.35
CA ILE A 38 6.01 9.39 1.55
C ILE A 38 7.38 8.88 2.01
N LYS A 39 8.47 9.37 1.41
CA LYS A 39 9.85 9.00 1.77
C LYS A 39 10.19 9.42 3.20
N GLN A 40 9.84 10.63 3.60
CA GLN A 40 10.05 11.15 4.96
C GLN A 40 9.28 10.29 5.98
N LYS A 41 7.98 10.05 5.76
CA LYS A 41 7.17 9.18 6.63
C LYS A 41 7.74 7.76 6.73
N LEU A 42 8.30 7.25 5.63
CA LEU A 42 8.92 5.93 5.62
C LEU A 42 10.22 5.90 6.43
N GLN A 43 11.01 6.97 6.41
CA GLN A 43 12.19 7.14 7.26
C GLN A 43 11.82 7.23 8.75
N GLU A 44 10.79 8.01 9.09
CA GLU A 44 10.28 8.09 10.46
C GLU A 44 9.78 6.72 10.97
N SER A 45 9.12 5.97 10.10
CA SER A 45 8.67 4.61 10.41
C SER A 45 9.84 3.65 10.62
N GLU A 46 10.91 3.79 9.84
CA GLU A 46 12.15 2.98 9.97
C GLU A 46 12.77 3.13 11.37
N THR A 47 12.85 4.35 11.89
CA THR A 47 13.36 4.59 13.25
C THR A 47 12.48 3.93 14.31
N LYS A 48 11.16 4.05 14.19
CA LYS A 48 10.19 3.45 15.13
C LYS A 48 10.21 1.92 15.11
N LEU A 49 10.48 1.31 13.95
CA LEU A 49 10.57 -0.14 13.79
C LEU A 49 11.73 -0.78 14.57
N GLN A 50 12.66 0.02 15.11
CA GLN A 50 13.70 -0.47 16.01
C GLN A 50 13.14 -0.83 17.40
N ALA A 51 12.05 -0.18 17.82
CA ALA A 51 11.40 -0.40 19.10
C ALA A 51 10.15 -1.28 18.98
N ASP A 52 9.38 -1.12 17.89
CA ASP A 52 8.10 -1.81 17.70
C ASP A 52 8.06 -2.67 16.41
N SER A 53 7.40 -3.82 16.49
CA SER A 53 7.24 -4.70 15.30
C SER A 53 6.16 -4.22 14.33
N ILE A 54 5.27 -3.31 14.76
CA ILE A 54 4.12 -2.81 14.00
C ILE A 54 4.04 -1.30 14.24
N VAL A 55 4.20 -0.50 13.19
CA VAL A 55 4.24 0.95 13.27
C VAL A 55 3.21 1.55 12.33
N LEU A 56 2.42 2.52 12.82
CA LEU A 56 1.57 3.34 11.96
C LEU A 56 2.45 4.16 11.02
N PHE A 57 2.32 3.90 9.73
CA PHE A 57 3.02 4.64 8.68
C PHE A 57 2.26 5.95 8.37
N ASN A 58 0.98 5.85 8.04
CA ASN A 58 0.15 7.00 7.75
C ASN A 58 -1.35 6.66 7.79
N LYS A 59 -2.18 7.70 7.98
CA LYS A 59 -3.63 7.64 7.77
C LYS A 59 -3.98 8.34 6.46
N PHE A 60 -4.75 7.68 5.61
CA PHE A 60 -5.21 8.20 4.31
C PHE A 60 -6.72 8.42 4.36
N SER A 61 -7.19 9.60 3.97
CA SER A 61 -8.62 9.83 3.73
C SER A 61 -8.93 9.48 2.28
N THR A 62 -9.71 8.40 2.08
CA THR A 62 -9.98 7.82 0.75
C THR A 62 -11.46 7.93 0.41
N LYS A 63 -11.83 7.67 -0.85
CA LYS A 63 -13.24 7.62 -1.26
C LYS A 63 -14.03 6.51 -0.56
N ALA A 64 -13.36 5.45 -0.13
CA ALA A 64 -13.94 4.31 0.59
C ALA A 64 -13.98 4.51 2.12
N GLY A 65 -13.52 5.67 2.62
CA GLY A 65 -13.35 5.95 4.04
C GLY A 65 -11.88 6.12 4.45
N ASP A 66 -11.65 6.41 5.72
CA ASP A 66 -10.30 6.50 6.24
C ASP A 66 -9.63 5.11 6.26
N LEU A 67 -8.35 5.08 5.84
CA LEU A 67 -7.50 3.90 5.85
C LEU A 67 -6.23 4.18 6.64
N GLU A 68 -6.03 3.45 7.73
CA GLU A 68 -4.75 3.45 8.43
C GLU A 68 -3.82 2.41 7.82
N VAL A 69 -2.59 2.81 7.49
CA VAL A 69 -1.58 1.91 6.94
C VAL A 69 -0.48 1.71 7.97
N PHE A 70 -0.22 0.46 8.29
CA PHE A 70 0.82 0.01 9.21
C PHE A 70 1.91 -0.73 8.43
N ILE A 71 3.16 -0.49 8.82
CA ILE A 71 4.34 -1.22 8.32
C ILE A 71 4.88 -2.09 9.44
N THR A 72 5.34 -3.28 9.09
CA THR A 72 5.92 -4.24 10.03
C THR A 72 7.43 -4.36 9.88
N ASP A 73 8.09 -4.84 10.94
CA ASP A 73 9.53 -5.13 10.92
C ASP A 73 9.86 -6.23 9.91
N ARG A 74 8.95 -7.21 9.74
CA ARG A 74 9.03 -8.23 8.69
C ARG A 74 9.06 -7.60 7.30
N LEU A 75 8.11 -6.70 6.99
CA LEU A 75 8.10 -5.99 5.71
C LEU A 75 9.43 -5.25 5.48
N TYR A 76 9.90 -4.53 6.50
CA TYR A 76 11.17 -3.79 6.46
C TYR A 76 12.34 -4.71 6.10
N LYS A 77 12.50 -5.83 6.83
CA LYS A 77 13.57 -6.82 6.61
C LYS A 77 13.52 -7.41 5.20
N GLN A 78 12.33 -7.84 4.75
CA GLN A 78 12.16 -8.40 3.40
C GLN A 78 12.46 -7.37 2.32
N CYS A 79 11.89 -6.16 2.43
CA CYS A 79 12.10 -5.10 1.46
C CYS A 79 13.57 -4.65 1.38
N ARG A 80 14.29 -4.65 2.50
CA ARG A 80 15.73 -4.38 2.53
C ARG A 80 16.53 -5.47 1.83
N LYS A 81 16.26 -6.74 2.16
CA LYS A 81 16.89 -7.90 1.50
C LYS A 81 16.67 -7.86 -0.01
N GLY A 82 15.47 -7.47 -0.43
CA GLY A 82 15.06 -7.30 -1.82
C GLY A 82 15.54 -6.03 -2.53
N LYS A 83 16.28 -5.16 -1.84
CA LYS A 83 16.71 -3.82 -2.31
C LYS A 83 15.54 -2.98 -2.87
N VAL A 84 14.36 -3.06 -2.24
CA VAL A 84 13.19 -2.21 -2.57
C VAL A 84 12.86 -1.18 -1.52
N TRP A 85 13.41 -1.31 -0.31
CA TRP A 85 13.16 -0.34 0.75
C TRP A 85 13.54 1.08 0.29
N LYS A 86 12.61 2.04 0.41
CA LYS A 86 12.74 3.43 -0.07
C LYS A 86 13.00 3.61 -1.57
N SER A 87 12.87 2.55 -2.38
CA SER A 87 12.96 2.66 -3.85
C SER A 87 11.77 3.43 -4.41
N ARG A 88 11.92 4.02 -5.60
CA ARG A 88 10.81 4.74 -6.29
C ARG A 88 9.57 3.86 -6.44
N ALA A 89 9.74 2.57 -6.76
CA ALA A 89 8.62 1.63 -6.86
C ALA A 89 7.88 1.46 -5.52
N MET A 90 8.60 1.35 -4.40
CA MET A 90 7.98 1.26 -3.07
C MET A 90 7.23 2.53 -2.69
N LEU A 91 7.84 3.70 -2.92
CA LEU A 91 7.21 4.98 -2.61
C LEU A 91 5.92 5.18 -3.45
N SER A 92 5.97 4.85 -4.74
CA SER A 92 4.77 4.86 -5.59
C SER A 92 3.69 3.88 -5.11
N THR A 93 4.08 2.66 -4.73
CA THR A 93 3.11 1.67 -4.21
C THR A 93 2.48 2.14 -2.90
N LEU A 94 3.25 2.70 -1.96
CA LEU A 94 2.69 3.25 -0.70
C LEU A 94 1.74 4.42 -0.95
N LYS A 95 2.06 5.29 -1.92
CA LYS A 95 1.19 6.41 -2.32
C LYS A 95 -0.19 5.91 -2.78
N ASN A 96 -0.24 4.76 -3.46
CA ASN A 96 -1.49 4.17 -3.95
C ASN A 96 -2.44 3.69 -2.84
N ALA A 97 -2.04 3.74 -1.57
CA ALA A 97 -2.98 3.54 -0.46
C ALA A 97 -4.11 4.60 -0.43
N ILE A 98 -3.92 5.76 -1.07
CA ILE A 98 -4.95 6.80 -1.21
C ILE A 98 -6.21 6.31 -1.95
N TYR A 99 -6.09 5.26 -2.77
CA TYR A 99 -7.24 4.66 -3.45
C TYR A 99 -8.21 4.00 -2.46
N GLY A 100 -7.74 3.63 -1.27
CA GLY A 100 -8.53 2.94 -0.27
C GLY A 100 -8.80 1.48 -0.62
N PHE A 101 -9.55 0.82 0.24
CA PHE A 101 -10.01 -0.55 0.03
C PHE A 101 -11.54 -0.59 0.05
N ASP A 102 -12.13 -0.96 -1.08
CA ASP A 102 -13.56 -1.22 -1.18
C ASP A 102 -13.79 -2.74 -1.32
N ILE A 103 -14.49 -3.32 -0.35
CA ILE A 103 -14.81 -4.74 -0.35
C ILE A 103 -15.67 -5.17 -1.55
N LYS A 104 -16.52 -4.27 -2.08
CA LYS A 104 -17.41 -4.57 -3.21
C LYS A 104 -16.66 -4.57 -4.54
N ALA A 105 -15.60 -3.77 -4.65
CA ALA A 105 -14.74 -3.66 -5.83
C ALA A 105 -13.36 -4.29 -5.62
N SER A 106 -13.19 -5.18 -4.64
CA SER A 106 -11.88 -5.66 -4.19
C SER A 106 -11.16 -6.59 -5.16
N ARG A 107 -11.80 -6.97 -6.28
CA ARG A 107 -11.26 -7.91 -7.27
C ARG A 107 -10.84 -7.15 -8.53
N SER A 108 -9.55 -7.16 -8.84
CA SER A 108 -9.03 -6.71 -10.14
C SER A 108 -8.30 -7.85 -10.84
N ARG A 109 -8.64 -8.07 -12.12
CA ARG A 109 -8.05 -9.10 -12.99
C ARG A 109 -6.64 -8.72 -13.48
N GLY A 110 -6.18 -7.48 -13.29
CA GLY A 110 -4.81 -7.06 -13.61
C GLY A 110 -4.71 -5.60 -14.04
N GLY A 111 -3.50 -5.04 -14.00
CA GLY A 111 -3.17 -3.74 -14.61
C GLY A 111 -3.58 -2.47 -13.85
N LEU A 112 -4.39 -2.59 -12.80
CA LEU A 112 -4.82 -1.43 -12.01
C LEU A 112 -3.94 -1.21 -10.77
N ASP A 113 -3.69 0.05 -10.48
CA ASP A 113 -3.12 0.52 -9.23
C ASP A 113 -4.21 0.55 -8.14
N GLY A 114 -3.85 0.24 -6.89
CA GLY A 114 -4.81 0.20 -5.77
C GLY A 114 -4.62 -0.97 -4.82
N ILE A 115 -5.60 -1.20 -3.95
CA ILE A 115 -5.62 -2.29 -2.98
C ILE A 115 -6.62 -3.35 -3.44
N PHE A 116 -6.14 -4.57 -3.66
CA PHE A 116 -6.95 -5.67 -4.15
C PHE A 116 -6.83 -6.90 -3.27
N ARG A 117 -7.94 -7.61 -3.08
CA ARG A 117 -7.98 -8.88 -2.36
C ARG A 117 -7.17 -9.95 -3.10
N ILE A 118 -6.42 -10.74 -2.34
CA ILE A 118 -5.80 -11.97 -2.81
C ILE A 118 -6.74 -13.12 -2.45
N ASP A 119 -7.19 -13.85 -3.47
CA ASP A 119 -8.08 -14.99 -3.31
C ASP A 119 -7.27 -16.28 -3.13
N ARG A 120 -7.66 -17.11 -2.15
CA ARG A 120 -7.02 -18.40 -1.87
C ARG A 120 -7.29 -19.41 -2.98
N HIS A 121 -8.38 -19.25 -3.72
CA HIS A 121 -8.83 -20.20 -4.74
C HIS A 121 -8.42 -19.81 -6.17
N PHE A 122 -7.60 -18.76 -6.34
CA PHE A 122 -7.11 -18.39 -7.66
C PHE A 122 -6.15 -19.46 -8.21
N SER A 123 -6.33 -19.84 -9.48
CA SER A 123 -5.47 -20.80 -10.18
C SER A 123 -4.95 -20.19 -11.48
N PRO A 124 -3.65 -20.33 -11.81
CA PRO A 124 -2.63 -21.09 -11.07
C PRO A 124 -2.13 -20.36 -9.80
N ILE A 125 -1.66 -21.14 -8.82
CA ILE A 125 -1.05 -20.60 -7.58
C ILE A 125 0.25 -19.86 -7.93
N ASN A 126 0.27 -18.55 -7.70
CA ASN A 126 1.45 -17.71 -7.95
C ASN A 126 2.31 -17.47 -6.68
N SER A 127 3.48 -16.88 -6.88
CA SER A 127 4.46 -16.55 -5.83
C SER A 127 3.87 -15.70 -4.70
N MET A 128 3.11 -14.66 -5.05
CA MET A 128 2.42 -13.79 -4.09
C MET A 128 1.46 -14.56 -3.17
N MET A 129 0.64 -15.45 -3.73
CA MET A 129 -0.27 -16.30 -2.95
C MET A 129 0.52 -17.17 -1.98
N LYS A 130 1.59 -17.82 -2.46
CA LYS A 130 2.46 -18.64 -1.59
C LYS A 130 3.03 -17.82 -0.45
N LYS A 131 3.49 -16.59 -0.69
CA LYS A 131 4.05 -15.73 0.37
C LYS A 131 3.02 -15.37 1.44
N ILE A 132 1.86 -14.84 1.02
CA ILE A 132 0.87 -14.35 1.99
C ILE A 132 0.19 -15.49 2.73
N PHE A 133 -0.17 -16.59 2.06
CA PHE A 133 -0.83 -17.70 2.73
C PHE A 133 0.13 -18.55 3.57
N ASN A 134 1.40 -18.70 3.18
CA ASN A 134 2.38 -19.30 4.11
C ASN A 134 2.59 -18.48 5.38
N PHE A 135 2.49 -17.14 5.29
CA PHE A 135 2.56 -16.27 6.47
C PHE A 135 1.33 -16.43 7.38
N LEU A 136 0.14 -16.58 6.80
CA LEU A 136 -1.11 -16.69 7.56
C LEU A 136 -1.36 -18.09 8.11
N ASP A 137 -0.99 -19.13 7.36
CA ASP A 137 -1.33 -20.52 7.67
C ASP A 137 -0.27 -21.22 8.54
N LYS A 138 0.95 -20.68 8.62
CA LYS A 138 2.02 -21.23 9.46
C LYS A 138 2.18 -20.43 10.75
N PRO A 139 2.61 -21.05 11.85
CA PRO A 139 2.93 -20.33 13.07
C PRO A 139 3.99 -19.25 12.81
N ASP A 140 3.57 -17.98 12.87
CA ASP A 140 4.45 -16.82 12.76
C ASP A 140 4.19 -15.89 13.97
N PRO A 141 5.22 -15.56 14.77
CA PRO A 141 5.04 -14.69 15.94
C PRO A 141 4.43 -13.32 15.61
N LEU A 142 4.63 -12.81 14.39
CA LEU A 142 4.05 -11.54 13.96
C LEU A 142 2.52 -11.65 13.78
N VAL A 143 2.00 -12.81 13.37
CA VAL A 143 0.55 -13.05 13.30
C VAL A 143 -0.08 -12.89 14.68
N ALA A 144 0.48 -13.56 15.70
CA ALA A 144 -0.01 -13.41 17.08
C ALA A 144 0.09 -11.96 17.58
N LYS A 145 1.18 -11.25 17.26
CA LYS A 145 1.35 -9.83 17.60
C LYS A 145 0.31 -8.94 16.95
N ILE A 146 0.01 -9.13 15.66
CA ILE A 146 -1.03 -8.38 14.94
C ILE A 146 -2.38 -8.62 15.59
N GLY A 147 -2.74 -9.89 15.84
CA GLY A 147 -4.03 -10.22 16.46
C GLY A 147 -4.22 -9.55 17.82
N LYS A 148 -3.17 -9.55 18.66
CA LYS A 148 -3.17 -8.83 19.94
C LYS A 148 -3.22 -7.31 19.78
N HIS A 149 -2.48 -6.74 18.83
CA HIS A 149 -2.40 -5.29 18.63
C HIS A 149 -3.73 -4.69 18.17
N PHE A 150 -4.46 -5.41 17.31
CA PHE A 150 -5.70 -4.95 16.70
C PHE A 150 -6.97 -5.57 17.28
N ASP A 151 -6.84 -6.44 18.29
CA ASP A 151 -7.95 -7.20 18.87
C ASP A 151 -8.78 -7.92 17.80
N SER A 152 -8.09 -8.70 16.96
CA SER A 152 -8.67 -9.33 15.76
C SER A 152 -8.12 -10.73 15.52
N SER A 153 -8.98 -11.64 15.09
CA SER A 153 -8.61 -13.02 14.80
C SER A 153 -8.28 -13.23 13.31
N VAL A 154 -7.37 -14.14 13.00
CA VAL A 154 -6.81 -14.36 11.65
C VAL A 154 -7.90 -14.70 10.62
N GLU A 155 -8.96 -15.37 11.06
CA GLU A 155 -10.10 -15.79 10.22
C GLU A 155 -10.87 -14.59 9.65
N ASN A 156 -10.79 -13.43 10.31
CA ASN A 156 -11.45 -12.20 9.90
C ASN A 156 -10.56 -11.30 9.03
N TRP A 157 -9.32 -11.69 8.78
CA TRP A 157 -8.38 -10.89 8.00
C TRP A 157 -8.59 -11.09 6.51
N ILE A 158 -8.54 -10.01 5.74
CA ILE A 158 -8.65 -10.08 4.30
C ILE A 158 -7.25 -9.93 3.70
N PRO A 159 -6.66 -10.98 3.12
CA PRO A 159 -5.37 -10.88 2.44
C PRO A 159 -5.48 -9.95 1.23
N VAL A 160 -4.56 -9.01 1.10
CA VAL A 160 -4.56 -8.01 0.03
C VAL A 160 -3.16 -7.79 -0.55
N ARG A 161 -3.16 -7.20 -1.75
CA ARG A 161 -2.01 -6.59 -2.40
C ARG A 161 -2.29 -5.10 -2.60
N LEU A 162 -1.35 -4.26 -2.18
CA LEU A 162 -1.26 -2.86 -2.58
C LEU A 162 -0.34 -2.80 -3.80
N VAL A 163 -0.84 -2.29 -4.91
CA VAL A 163 -0.21 -2.44 -6.23
C VAL A 163 0.21 -1.07 -6.78
N SER A 164 1.44 -1.01 -7.27
CA SER A 164 1.83 -0.14 -8.37
C SER A 164 2.32 -0.99 -9.53
N HIS A 165 2.45 -0.37 -10.71
CA HIS A 165 2.98 -0.97 -11.93
C HIS A 165 4.24 -1.83 -11.73
N ASN A 166 5.13 -1.46 -10.79
CA ASN A 166 6.45 -2.09 -10.64
C ASN A 166 6.62 -2.91 -9.35
N LEU A 167 5.64 -2.88 -8.43
CA LEU A 167 5.78 -3.53 -7.13
C LEU A 167 4.42 -3.78 -6.49
N ARG A 168 4.29 -4.96 -5.86
CA ARG A 168 3.16 -5.30 -4.99
C ARG A 168 3.64 -5.37 -3.54
N LEU A 169 3.01 -4.63 -2.64
CA LEU A 169 3.17 -4.81 -1.21
C LEU A 169 2.04 -5.72 -0.72
N LEU A 170 2.38 -6.77 0.00
CA LEU A 170 1.43 -7.76 0.50
C LEU A 170 1.05 -7.41 1.93
N GLY A 171 -0.22 -7.56 2.24
CA GLY A 171 -0.76 -7.19 3.54
C GLY A 171 -2.08 -7.86 3.84
N ILE A 172 -2.66 -7.41 4.94
CA ILE A 172 -3.98 -7.81 5.40
C ILE A 172 -4.80 -6.56 5.71
N ILE A 173 -6.07 -6.58 5.35
CA ILE A 173 -7.06 -5.62 5.82
C ILE A 173 -7.74 -6.21 7.05
N LEU A 174 -7.76 -5.41 8.11
CA LEU A 174 -8.50 -5.63 9.34
C LEU A 174 -9.70 -4.69 9.30
N ASN A 175 -10.91 -5.23 9.36
CA ASN A 175 -12.11 -4.41 9.50
C ASN A 175 -12.43 -4.27 10.98
N THR A 176 -11.89 -3.24 11.62
CA THR A 176 -12.11 -2.99 13.05
C THR A 176 -13.17 -1.91 13.24
N LYS A 177 -13.68 -1.76 14.47
CA LYS A 177 -14.64 -0.69 14.81
C LYS A 177 -14.09 0.73 14.53
N LYS A 178 -12.77 0.88 14.37
CA LYS A 178 -12.08 2.16 14.13
C LYS A 178 -11.93 2.49 12.63
N GLY A 179 -12.37 1.61 11.74
CA GLY A 179 -12.22 1.75 10.29
C GLY A 179 -11.31 0.69 9.70
N ALA A 180 -11.04 0.82 8.40
CA ALA A 180 -10.17 -0.12 7.70
C ALA A 180 -8.71 0.12 8.09
N GLN A 181 -8.00 -0.96 8.45
CA GLN A 181 -6.59 -0.92 8.78
C GLN A 181 -5.83 -1.90 7.88
N LEU A 182 -4.86 -1.40 7.13
CA LEU A 182 -3.97 -2.16 6.27
C LEU A 182 -2.65 -2.42 6.99
N VAL A 183 -2.32 -3.69 7.25
CA VAL A 183 -1.02 -4.08 7.80
C VAL A 183 -0.19 -4.72 6.70
N LEU A 184 0.92 -4.09 6.34
CA LEU A 184 1.84 -4.57 5.30
C LEU A 184 2.90 -5.49 5.89
N VAL A 185 3.06 -6.69 5.31
CA VAL A 185 3.87 -7.79 5.88
C VAL A 185 4.94 -8.33 4.95
N ASP A 186 4.77 -8.21 3.63
CA ASP A 186 5.75 -8.72 2.65
C ASP A 186 5.66 -7.93 1.33
N TYR A 187 6.47 -8.29 0.34
CA TYR A 187 6.39 -7.73 -1.00
C TYR A 187 6.55 -8.78 -2.08
N ASP A 188 6.13 -8.42 -3.29
CA ASP A 188 6.28 -9.23 -4.48
C ASP A 188 6.63 -8.38 -5.69
N LYS A 189 7.65 -8.84 -6.44
CA LYS A 189 8.18 -8.18 -7.65
C LYS A 189 7.80 -8.92 -8.93
N ASP A 190 7.25 -10.12 -8.82
CA ASP A 190 7.02 -10.95 -9.98
C ASP A 190 6.00 -10.22 -10.87
N LYS A 191 6.36 -9.87 -12.10
CA LYS A 191 5.32 -9.61 -13.10
C LYS A 191 4.62 -10.95 -13.24
N GLY A 192 3.34 -11.04 -12.92
CA GLY A 192 2.65 -12.34 -12.99
C GLY A 192 2.87 -12.89 -14.39
N ASN A 193 3.50 -14.07 -14.49
CA ASN A 193 3.53 -14.83 -15.73
C ASN A 193 2.13 -15.30 -16.07
#